data_AF-A0A382DFJ4-F1
#
_entry.id   AF-A0A382DFJ4-F1
#
_cell.length_a   1.000
_cell.length_b   1.000
_cell.length_c   1.000
_cell.angle_alpha   90.00
_cell.angle_beta   90.00
_cell.angle_gamma   90.00
#
_symmetry.space_group_name_H-M   'P 1'
#
loop_
_entity.id
_entity.type
_entity.pdbx_description
1 polymer ?
#
loop_
_entity_poly.entity_id
_entity_poly.type
_entity_poly.pdbx_seq_one_letter_code
_entity_poly.pdbx_strand_id
1 'polypeptide(L)'
;VDVDDSGNLFIADLSNHRVRKVTFFEPVVLESLTIAPATATIAAGLTQQFTATGNFSDSSPQDLTSSVTWSSNNEPVATIAAGDLATGVADGTATITATLAGINDWAALNVAQLATCGDTLTTHATLSADLDCTGTTGTVFTFAADSVVFDGQGYKVLAPSAALMVSSIGNPGVSILNMDLSGTASNGLKISGGSGNLVSSVDVSYTGVTPAGYGVQLESSTNNVIQNVTATNRNPGVWLTGTSGGNTIQNNNFSGNNFAIHASQLGQGNSYLNNDLPNTTTWAIIVWGDDSIQISGNDYTLAVNAIFLGGVDGVTIDGENLAWTGSAGAGGIGLELQNSNGNTIQNLISTNRSMGVRITGTSSSNTIQNNDISNDVWGIHPVFPGSGNIYVCNTF
;
A
#
# COMPACT_ATOMS: atom_id res chain seq x y z
N VAL A 1 32.57 -24.65 -63.94
CA VAL A 1 31.55 -24.17 -62.99
C VAL A 1 32.28 -23.27 -62.03
N ASP A 2 31.71 -22.12 -61.68
CA ASP A 2 32.34 -21.16 -60.78
C ASP A 2 31.30 -20.69 -59.74
N VAL A 3 31.74 -20.17 -58.60
CA VAL A 3 30.85 -19.66 -57.54
C VAL A 3 31.28 -18.24 -57.18
N ASP A 4 30.34 -17.29 -57.14
CA ASP A 4 30.65 -15.92 -56.70
C ASP A 4 30.70 -15.78 -55.17
N ASP A 5 31.18 -14.64 -54.69
CA ASP A 5 31.27 -14.31 -53.25
C ASP A 5 29.91 -14.29 -52.55
N SER A 6 28.80 -14.29 -53.30
CA SER A 6 27.43 -14.37 -52.81
C SER A 6 26.84 -15.79 -52.89
N GLY A 7 27.67 -16.80 -53.21
CA GLY A 7 27.28 -18.21 -53.24
C GLY A 7 26.49 -18.65 -54.48
N ASN A 8 26.39 -17.81 -55.53
CA ASN A 8 25.71 -18.18 -56.77
C ASN A 8 26.57 -19.11 -57.62
N LEU A 9 25.99 -20.19 -58.13
CA LEU A 9 26.67 -21.14 -59.01
C LEU A 9 26.50 -20.74 -60.47
N PHE A 10 27.61 -20.53 -61.17
CA PHE A 10 27.65 -20.23 -62.60
C PHE A 10 28.06 -21.48 -63.39
N ILE A 11 27.11 -22.01 -64.15
CA ILE A 11 27.31 -23.19 -65.01
C ILE A 11 27.43 -22.73 -66.45
N ALA A 12 28.62 -22.88 -67.04
CA ALA A 12 28.84 -22.66 -68.46
C ALA A 12 28.44 -23.92 -69.25
N ASP A 13 27.53 -23.75 -70.20
CA ASP A 13 27.11 -24.81 -71.13
C ASP A 13 27.95 -24.72 -72.41
N LEU A 14 28.81 -25.72 -72.59
CA LEU A 14 29.75 -25.83 -73.71
C LEU A 14 29.07 -25.95 -75.07
N SER A 15 27.81 -26.41 -75.11
CA SER A 15 27.10 -26.66 -76.36
C SER A 15 26.41 -25.43 -76.96
N ASN A 16 26.10 -24.42 -76.14
CA ASN A 16 25.38 -23.21 -76.55
C ASN A 16 26.06 -21.89 -76.13
N HIS A 17 27.27 -21.97 -75.56
CA HIS A 17 28.05 -20.82 -75.10
C HIS A 17 27.29 -19.89 -74.13
N ARG A 18 26.34 -20.42 -73.35
CA ARG A 18 25.62 -19.66 -72.32
C ARG A 18 26.13 -19.99 -70.92
N VAL A 19 26.09 -19.00 -70.05
CA VAL A 19 26.28 -19.17 -68.61
C VAL A 19 24.93 -19.08 -67.93
N ARG A 20 24.58 -20.09 -67.13
CA ARG A 20 23.40 -20.07 -66.26
C ARG A 20 23.84 -19.69 -64.86
N LYS A 21 23.20 -18.66 -64.30
CA LYS A 21 23.30 -18.33 -62.88
C LYS A 21 22.25 -19.15 -62.12
N VAL A 22 22.69 -19.95 -61.16
CA VAL A 22 21.85 -20.65 -60.20
C VAL A 22 22.06 -19.99 -58.86
N THR A 23 21.04 -19.29 -58.38
CA THR A 23 21.02 -18.70 -57.05
C THR A 23 20.39 -19.69 -56.09
N PHE A 24 21.11 -20.04 -55.03
CA PHE A 24 20.57 -20.81 -53.93
C PHE A 24 19.87 -19.85 -52.97
N PHE A 25 18.61 -20.13 -52.64
CA PHE A 25 17.92 -19.47 -51.54
C PHE A 25 17.83 -20.48 -50.40
N GLU A 26 18.31 -20.11 -49.22
CA GLU A 26 17.95 -20.86 -48.02
C GLU A 26 16.46 -20.64 -47.74
N PRO A 27 15.71 -21.69 -47.39
CA PRO A 27 14.32 -21.52 -47.00
C PRO A 27 14.27 -20.63 -45.75
N VAL A 28 13.40 -19.63 -45.78
CA VAL A 28 13.11 -18.81 -44.60
C VAL A 28 12.37 -19.71 -43.61
N VAL A 29 13.00 -19.96 -42.46
CA VAL A 29 12.46 -20.84 -41.42
C VAL A 29 12.14 -20.04 -40.17
N LEU A 30 11.07 -20.43 -39.47
CA LEU A 30 10.73 -19.86 -38.17
C LEU A 30 11.80 -20.30 -37.16
N GLU A 31 12.42 -19.36 -36.45
CA GLU A 31 13.44 -19.65 -35.44
C GLU A 31 12.87 -19.56 -34.03
N SER A 32 12.00 -18.57 -33.76
CA SER A 32 11.36 -18.41 -32.45
C SER A 32 9.98 -17.76 -32.55
N LEU A 33 9.20 -17.91 -31.47
CA LEU A 33 7.96 -17.17 -31.24
C LEU A 33 8.15 -16.23 -30.04
N THR A 34 7.40 -15.14 -30.03
CA THR A 34 7.34 -14.20 -28.91
C THR A 34 5.90 -13.81 -28.66
N ILE A 35 5.39 -14.08 -27.45
CA ILE A 35 4.04 -13.70 -27.03
C ILE A 35 4.08 -12.36 -26.29
N ALA A 36 3.16 -11.47 -26.65
CA ALA A 36 2.93 -10.22 -25.93
C ALA A 36 1.45 -10.05 -25.56
N PRO A 37 1.15 -9.60 -24.31
CA PRO A 37 2.10 -9.40 -23.22
C PRO A 37 2.63 -10.73 -22.65
N ALA A 38 3.84 -10.75 -22.08
CA ALA A 38 4.40 -11.96 -21.46
C ALA A 38 3.67 -12.33 -20.15
N THR A 39 3.04 -11.35 -19.50
CA THR A 39 2.19 -11.53 -18.31
C THR A 39 1.00 -10.59 -18.36
N ALA A 40 -0.18 -11.05 -17.96
CA ALA A 40 -1.37 -10.22 -17.80
C ALA A 40 -2.15 -10.64 -16.55
N THR A 41 -2.91 -9.69 -15.98
CA THR A 41 -3.84 -9.94 -14.88
C THR A 41 -5.20 -9.38 -15.26
N ILE A 42 -6.25 -10.20 -15.14
CA ILE A 42 -7.65 -9.82 -15.44
C ILE A 42 -8.60 -10.31 -14.34
N ALA A 43 -9.78 -9.70 -14.23
CA ALA A 43 -10.84 -10.24 -13.39
C ALA A 43 -11.51 -11.45 -14.07
N ALA A 44 -12.06 -12.37 -13.27
CA ALA A 44 -12.92 -13.44 -13.78
C ALA A 44 -14.07 -12.88 -14.63
N GLY A 45 -14.32 -13.48 -15.79
CA GLY A 45 -15.31 -13.03 -16.78
C GLY A 45 -14.81 -11.98 -17.78
N LEU A 46 -13.62 -11.39 -17.58
CA LEU A 46 -13.00 -10.47 -18.54
C LEU A 46 -12.09 -11.22 -19.53
N THR A 47 -11.62 -10.50 -20.54
CA THR A 47 -10.78 -11.05 -21.60
C THR A 47 -9.43 -10.32 -21.72
N GLN A 48 -8.41 -11.04 -22.20
CA GLN A 48 -7.09 -10.51 -22.51
C GLN A 48 -6.69 -10.91 -23.93
N GLN A 49 -6.29 -9.92 -24.72
CA GLN A 49 -5.76 -10.12 -26.06
C GLN A 49 -4.27 -10.48 -25.99
N PHE A 50 -3.88 -11.61 -26.57
CA PHE A 50 -2.47 -11.93 -26.80
C PHE A 50 -2.11 -11.74 -28.28
N THR A 51 -0.82 -11.59 -28.55
CA THR A 51 -0.25 -11.55 -29.91
C THR A 51 0.95 -12.47 -29.95
N ALA A 52 1.18 -13.13 -31.08
CA ALA A 52 2.33 -13.99 -31.32
C ALA A 52 3.14 -13.49 -32.51
N THR A 53 4.38 -13.05 -32.27
CA THR A 53 5.31 -12.64 -33.32
C THR A 53 6.30 -13.77 -33.59
N GLY A 54 6.40 -14.21 -34.84
CA GLY A 54 7.43 -15.14 -35.28
C GLY A 54 8.67 -14.41 -35.76
N ASN A 55 9.84 -14.85 -35.29
CA ASN A 55 11.13 -14.35 -35.75
C ASN A 55 11.73 -15.40 -36.70
N PHE A 56 11.94 -15.01 -37.95
CA PHE A 56 12.46 -15.89 -39.01
C PHE A 56 13.96 -15.73 -39.21
N SER A 57 14.58 -16.72 -39.87
CA SER A 57 16.02 -16.77 -40.14
C SER A 57 16.57 -15.63 -41.01
N ASP A 58 15.69 -14.92 -41.72
CA ASP A 58 16.02 -13.70 -42.47
C ASP A 58 15.90 -12.42 -41.62
N SER A 59 15.73 -12.57 -40.30
CA SER A 59 15.48 -11.51 -39.33
C SER A 59 14.18 -10.72 -39.56
N SER A 60 13.25 -11.24 -40.37
CA SER A 60 11.93 -10.63 -40.55
C SER A 60 10.97 -11.07 -39.43
N PRO A 61 10.46 -10.14 -38.60
CA PRO A 61 9.37 -10.46 -37.69
C PRO A 61 8.05 -10.52 -38.48
N GLN A 62 7.22 -11.53 -38.21
CA GLN A 62 5.86 -11.62 -38.75
C GLN A 62 4.85 -11.81 -37.64
N ASP A 63 3.68 -11.17 -37.79
CA ASP A 63 2.54 -11.43 -36.94
C ASP A 63 1.94 -12.80 -37.31
N LEU A 64 2.06 -13.75 -36.38
CA LEU A 64 1.57 -15.12 -36.52
C LEU A 64 0.40 -15.39 -35.57
N THR A 65 -0.20 -14.35 -35.00
CA THR A 65 -1.24 -14.45 -33.97
C THR A 65 -2.41 -15.36 -34.39
N SER A 66 -2.85 -15.25 -35.65
CA SER A 66 -3.92 -16.08 -36.23
C SER A 66 -3.45 -17.42 -36.80
N SER A 67 -2.13 -17.64 -36.90
CA SER A 67 -1.50 -18.82 -37.50
C SER A 67 -1.05 -19.84 -36.45
N VAL A 68 -0.73 -19.40 -35.23
CA VAL A 68 -0.35 -20.28 -34.12
C VAL A 68 -1.56 -21.03 -33.57
N THR A 69 -1.30 -22.20 -32.96
CA THR A 69 -2.28 -22.88 -32.11
C THR A 69 -2.13 -22.37 -30.68
N TRP A 70 -3.19 -21.78 -30.16
CA TRP A 70 -3.27 -21.33 -28.77
C TRP A 70 -3.80 -22.42 -27.85
N SER A 71 -3.24 -22.53 -26.63
CA SER A 71 -3.75 -23.42 -25.59
C SER A 71 -3.58 -22.82 -24.19
N SER A 72 -4.40 -23.28 -23.24
CA SER A 72 -4.27 -22.98 -21.81
C SER A 72 -3.94 -24.26 -21.06
N ASN A 73 -3.00 -24.21 -20.12
CA ASN A 73 -2.71 -25.35 -19.25
C ASN A 73 -3.73 -25.52 -18.11
N ASN A 74 -4.62 -24.55 -17.91
CA ASN A 74 -5.56 -24.50 -16.79
C ASN A 74 -6.88 -23.85 -17.22
N GLU A 75 -7.65 -24.57 -18.05
CA GLU A 75 -8.94 -24.11 -18.56
C GLU A 75 -9.97 -23.72 -17.48
N PRO A 76 -10.04 -24.38 -16.31
CA PRO A 76 -10.89 -23.92 -15.20
C PRO A 76 -10.57 -22.50 -14.69
N VAL A 77 -9.33 -22.03 -14.88
CA VAL A 77 -8.89 -20.67 -14.52
C VAL A 77 -9.03 -19.72 -15.69
N ALA A 78 -8.52 -20.09 -16.87
CA ALA A 78 -8.66 -19.29 -18.07
C ALA A 78 -8.69 -20.14 -19.34
N THR A 79 -9.57 -19.78 -20.26
CA THR A 79 -9.67 -20.38 -21.59
C THR A 79 -9.07 -19.43 -22.63
N ILE A 80 -8.67 -19.95 -23.80
CA ILE A 80 -8.32 -19.11 -24.94
C ILE A 80 -9.08 -19.60 -26.16
N ALA A 81 -9.90 -18.73 -26.74
CA ALA A 81 -10.69 -19.08 -27.92
C ALA A 81 -9.79 -19.14 -29.16
N ALA A 82 -10.24 -19.85 -30.19
CA ALA A 82 -9.64 -19.79 -31.52
C ALA A 82 -9.71 -18.34 -32.02
N GLY A 83 -8.60 -17.64 -31.88
CA GLY A 83 -8.61 -16.18 -31.91
C GLY A 83 -7.23 -15.70 -31.54
N ASP A 84 -6.84 -15.85 -30.27
CA ASP A 84 -5.79 -15.08 -29.53
C ASP A 84 -6.35 -14.38 -28.28
N LEU A 85 -7.67 -14.40 -28.11
CA LEU A 85 -8.39 -13.80 -26.99
C LEU A 85 -8.61 -14.81 -25.87
N ALA A 86 -7.92 -14.61 -24.75
CA ALA A 86 -8.12 -15.38 -23.53
C ALA A 86 -9.30 -14.82 -22.73
N THR A 87 -10.03 -15.70 -22.03
CA THR A 87 -11.14 -15.36 -21.13
C THR A 87 -10.85 -15.94 -19.75
N GLY A 88 -10.86 -15.07 -18.73
CA GLY A 88 -10.75 -15.49 -17.33
C GLY A 88 -12.03 -16.17 -16.86
N VAL A 89 -11.91 -17.31 -16.19
CA VAL A 89 -13.03 -18.15 -15.73
C VAL A 89 -13.15 -18.10 -14.20
N ALA A 90 -12.05 -18.37 -13.49
CA ALA A 90 -12.01 -18.40 -12.03
C ALA A 90 -10.63 -17.96 -11.53
N ASP A 91 -10.53 -17.62 -10.24
CA ASP A 91 -9.26 -17.21 -9.64
C ASP A 91 -8.15 -18.25 -9.84
N GLY A 92 -6.95 -17.76 -10.16
CA GLY A 92 -5.74 -18.56 -10.26
C GLY A 92 -4.82 -18.09 -11.38
N THR A 93 -3.82 -18.90 -11.70
CA THR A 93 -2.92 -18.65 -12.83
C THR A 93 -3.08 -19.72 -13.89
N ALA A 94 -3.16 -19.28 -15.15
CA ALA A 94 -3.08 -20.11 -16.34
C ALA A 94 -1.87 -19.71 -17.18
N THR A 95 -1.23 -20.68 -17.81
CA THR A 95 -0.18 -20.47 -18.81
C THR A 95 -0.78 -20.60 -20.19
N ILE A 96 -0.76 -19.50 -20.95
CA ILE A 96 -1.22 -19.42 -22.33
C ILE A 96 -0.04 -19.72 -23.25
N THR A 97 -0.16 -20.74 -24.09
CA THR A 97 0.91 -21.19 -24.99
C THR A 97 0.52 -20.97 -26.44
N ALA A 98 1.41 -20.38 -27.23
CA ALA A 98 1.30 -20.34 -28.69
C ALA A 98 2.27 -21.37 -29.29
N THR A 99 1.78 -22.20 -30.21
CA THR A 99 2.61 -23.23 -30.88
C THR A 99 2.45 -23.16 -32.39
N LEU A 100 3.56 -23.14 -33.14
CA LEU A 100 3.57 -23.30 -34.60
C LEU A 100 4.79 -24.11 -35.03
N ALA A 101 4.57 -25.13 -35.86
CA ALA A 101 5.61 -26.01 -36.40
C ALA A 101 6.54 -26.64 -35.31
N GLY A 102 6.03 -26.86 -34.11
CA GLY A 102 6.79 -27.41 -32.98
C GLY A 102 7.60 -26.37 -32.18
N ILE A 103 7.61 -25.11 -32.59
CA ILE A 103 8.16 -23.98 -31.83
C ILE A 103 7.04 -23.42 -30.95
N ASN A 104 7.35 -23.16 -29.69
CA ASN A 104 6.39 -22.62 -28.73
C ASN A 104 6.99 -21.46 -27.92
N ASP A 105 6.09 -20.60 -27.45
CA ASP A 105 6.35 -19.60 -26.42
C ASP A 105 5.13 -19.55 -25.49
N TRP A 106 5.26 -18.93 -24.31
CA TRP A 106 4.19 -18.86 -23.32
C TRP A 106 4.08 -17.52 -22.61
N ALA A 107 2.87 -17.22 -22.13
CA ALA A 107 2.58 -16.08 -21.27
C ALA A 107 1.78 -16.52 -20.04
N ALA A 108 1.98 -15.81 -18.92
CA ALA A 108 1.18 -16.03 -17.72
C ALA A 108 -0.07 -15.15 -17.72
N LEU A 109 -1.24 -15.74 -17.51
CA LEU A 109 -2.49 -15.04 -17.28
C LEU A 109 -2.96 -15.32 -15.85
N ASN A 110 -2.94 -14.28 -15.01
CA ASN A 110 -3.51 -14.33 -13.68
C ASN A 110 -4.97 -13.87 -13.73
N VAL A 111 -5.87 -14.65 -13.17
CA VAL A 111 -7.27 -14.32 -13.05
C VAL A 111 -7.55 -14.07 -11.57
N ALA A 112 -8.11 -12.91 -11.23
CA ALA A 112 -8.55 -12.58 -9.88
C ALA A 112 -10.06 -12.74 -9.75
N GLN A 113 -10.55 -13.14 -8.58
CA GLN A 113 -11.99 -13.13 -8.27
C GLN A 113 -12.55 -11.71 -8.45
N LEU A 114 -13.71 -11.58 -9.08
CA LEU A 114 -14.47 -10.33 -9.04
C LEU A 114 -15.25 -10.26 -7.72
N ALA A 115 -14.85 -9.37 -6.81
CA ALA A 115 -15.46 -9.32 -5.48
C ALA A 115 -16.88 -8.72 -5.54
N THR A 116 -17.78 -9.26 -4.71
CA THR A 116 -19.13 -8.77 -4.51
C THR A 116 -19.42 -8.53 -3.02
N CYS A 117 -20.45 -7.74 -2.71
CA CYS A 117 -20.78 -7.37 -1.34
C CYS A 117 -21.09 -8.60 -0.48
N GLY A 118 -20.40 -8.73 0.66
CA GLY A 118 -20.53 -9.85 1.60
C GLY A 118 -19.56 -11.00 1.35
N ASP A 119 -18.67 -10.88 0.35
CA ASP A 119 -17.73 -11.94 0.03
C ASP A 119 -16.76 -12.25 1.18
N THR A 120 -16.48 -13.55 1.32
CA THR A 120 -15.35 -14.05 2.10
C THR A 120 -14.23 -14.42 1.14
N LEU A 121 -13.20 -13.58 1.08
CA LEU A 121 -12.07 -13.68 0.18
C LEU A 121 -11.06 -14.70 0.71
N THR A 122 -10.88 -15.78 -0.04
CA THR A 122 -9.87 -16.82 0.22
C THR A 122 -8.76 -16.83 -0.83
N THR A 123 -8.91 -16.02 -1.87
CA THR A 123 -8.01 -15.88 -3.01
C THR A 123 -7.95 -14.42 -3.46
N HIS A 124 -7.05 -14.13 -4.40
CA HIS A 124 -6.90 -12.79 -4.96
C HIS A 124 -8.22 -12.26 -5.52
N ALA A 125 -8.48 -10.98 -5.30
CA ALA A 125 -9.72 -10.35 -5.70
C ALA A 125 -9.50 -8.96 -6.29
N THR A 126 -10.44 -8.53 -7.13
CA THR A 126 -10.46 -7.21 -7.74
C THR A 126 -11.89 -6.67 -7.85
N LEU A 127 -12.02 -5.37 -8.08
CA LEU A 127 -13.26 -4.74 -8.53
C LEU A 127 -13.18 -4.40 -10.03
N SER A 128 -14.35 -4.29 -10.68
CA SER A 128 -14.49 -3.87 -12.09
C SER A 128 -15.45 -2.69 -12.28
N ALA A 129 -16.08 -2.23 -11.20
CA ALA A 129 -17.02 -1.12 -11.14
C ALA A 129 -17.19 -0.72 -9.67
N ASP A 130 -17.82 0.43 -9.41
CA ASP A 130 -18.27 0.79 -8.08
C ASP A 130 -19.31 -0.22 -7.55
N LEU A 131 -19.27 -0.52 -6.25
CA LEU A 131 -20.19 -1.43 -5.59
C LEU A 131 -21.10 -0.68 -4.61
N ASP A 132 -22.40 -0.90 -4.77
CA ASP A 132 -23.40 -0.51 -3.78
C ASP A 132 -23.72 -1.69 -2.85
N CYS A 133 -23.12 -1.67 -1.67
CA CYS A 133 -23.32 -2.63 -0.61
C CYS A 133 -24.26 -2.12 0.49
N THR A 134 -25.07 -1.07 0.24
CA THR A 134 -25.99 -0.49 1.25
C THR A 134 -27.01 -1.49 1.81
N GLY A 135 -27.30 -2.57 1.08
CA GLY A 135 -28.14 -3.68 1.55
C GLY A 135 -27.44 -4.73 2.42
N THR A 136 -26.11 -4.69 2.53
CA THR A 136 -25.32 -5.67 3.30
C THR A 136 -25.39 -5.37 4.79
N THR A 137 -25.55 -6.42 5.61
CA THR A 137 -25.49 -6.29 7.07
C THR A 137 -24.13 -6.75 7.60
N GLY A 138 -23.54 -5.97 8.52
CA GLY A 138 -22.26 -6.33 9.14
C GLY A 138 -21.04 -5.94 8.29
N THR A 139 -20.20 -6.92 7.98
CA THR A 139 -18.92 -6.71 7.27
C THR A 139 -19.11 -6.81 5.76
N VAL A 140 -18.58 -5.87 4.99
CA VAL A 140 -18.71 -5.90 3.51
C VAL A 140 -17.77 -6.92 2.88
N PHE A 141 -16.51 -7.00 3.31
CA PHE A 141 -15.57 -8.03 2.86
C PHE A 141 -14.83 -8.66 4.03
N THR A 142 -14.66 -9.99 3.99
CA THR A 142 -13.89 -10.72 5.00
C THR A 142 -12.75 -11.49 4.36
N PHE A 143 -11.52 -11.31 4.83
CA PHE A 143 -10.40 -12.16 4.45
C PHE A 143 -10.38 -13.42 5.32
N ALA A 144 -10.27 -14.58 4.68
CA ALA A 144 -10.24 -15.88 5.33
C ALA A 144 -9.05 -16.76 4.88
N ALA A 145 -8.05 -16.16 4.24
CA ALA A 145 -6.81 -16.82 3.86
C ALA A 145 -5.63 -15.84 3.92
N ASP A 146 -4.44 -16.40 4.00
CA ASP A 146 -3.17 -15.69 4.05
C ASP A 146 -2.79 -15.18 2.65
N SER A 147 -1.98 -14.12 2.61
CA SER A 147 -1.36 -13.59 1.37
C SER A 147 -2.36 -13.19 0.28
N VAL A 148 -3.61 -12.90 0.65
CA VAL A 148 -4.63 -12.45 -0.30
C VAL A 148 -4.40 -10.98 -0.65
N VAL A 149 -4.29 -10.68 -1.94
CA VAL A 149 -4.37 -9.30 -2.47
C VAL A 149 -5.79 -9.01 -2.94
N PHE A 150 -6.36 -7.92 -2.43
CA PHE A 150 -7.59 -7.31 -2.92
C PHE A 150 -7.29 -5.93 -3.48
N ASP A 151 -7.34 -5.79 -4.80
CA ASP A 151 -7.12 -4.51 -5.49
C ASP A 151 -8.46 -3.90 -5.94
N GLY A 152 -8.81 -2.75 -5.37
CA GLY A 152 -10.03 -2.04 -5.73
C GLY A 152 -9.98 -1.34 -7.08
N GLN A 153 -8.83 -1.26 -7.74
CA GLN A 153 -8.64 -0.59 -9.04
C GLN A 153 -9.12 0.87 -9.09
N GLY A 154 -9.25 1.52 -7.93
CA GLY A 154 -9.76 2.88 -7.74
C GLY A 154 -11.28 2.97 -7.61
N TYR A 155 -12.01 1.86 -7.67
CA TYR A 155 -13.47 1.85 -7.55
C TYR A 155 -13.94 2.11 -6.12
N LYS A 156 -15.16 2.66 -6.03
CA LYS A 156 -15.82 2.99 -4.77
C LYS A 156 -16.66 1.82 -4.26
N VAL A 157 -16.65 1.61 -2.95
CA VAL A 157 -17.59 0.74 -2.25
C VAL A 157 -18.44 1.58 -1.31
N LEU A 158 -19.74 1.66 -1.58
CA LEU A 158 -20.71 2.29 -0.69
C LEU A 158 -21.30 1.25 0.26
N ALA A 159 -21.35 1.53 1.55
CA ALA A 159 -21.87 0.62 2.56
C ALA A 159 -22.79 1.33 3.55
N PRO A 160 -23.64 0.58 4.29
CA PRO A 160 -24.53 1.20 5.27
C PRO A 160 -23.75 1.77 6.45
N SER A 161 -24.35 2.72 7.14
CA SER A 161 -23.67 3.50 8.17
C SER A 161 -23.18 2.68 9.36
N ALA A 162 -23.74 1.50 9.62
CA ALA A 162 -23.31 0.61 10.68
C ALA A 162 -22.25 -0.42 10.25
N ALA A 163 -21.88 -0.45 8.97
CA ALA A 163 -21.00 -1.48 8.43
C ALA A 163 -19.54 -1.33 8.88
N LEU A 164 -18.84 -2.46 8.87
CA LEU A 164 -17.39 -2.54 8.79
C LEU A 164 -17.03 -2.84 7.33
N MET A 165 -16.24 -2.00 6.67
CA MET A 165 -15.96 -2.20 5.24
C MET A 165 -15.18 -3.49 5.01
N VAL A 166 -14.13 -3.71 5.79
CA VAL A 166 -13.25 -4.86 5.59
C VAL A 166 -12.78 -5.41 6.93
N SER A 167 -12.75 -6.73 7.02
CA SER A 167 -12.20 -7.45 8.16
C SER A 167 -11.19 -8.49 7.70
N SER A 168 -9.98 -8.47 8.28
CA SER A 168 -9.03 -9.59 8.25
C SER A 168 -8.83 -10.09 9.67
N ILE A 169 -8.91 -11.42 9.87
CA ILE A 169 -8.76 -12.03 11.20
C ILE A 169 -7.72 -13.15 11.14
N GLY A 170 -6.58 -12.94 11.78
CA GLY A 170 -5.51 -13.92 11.94
C GLY A 170 -4.63 -14.16 10.71
N ASN A 171 -5.05 -13.70 9.53
CA ASN A 171 -4.35 -13.98 8.27
C ASN A 171 -3.16 -13.03 8.07
N PRO A 172 -1.92 -13.53 7.91
CA PRO A 172 -0.77 -12.72 7.48
C PRO A 172 -0.75 -12.42 5.98
N GLY A 173 0.01 -11.38 5.60
CA GLY A 173 0.33 -11.07 4.21
C GLY A 173 -0.81 -10.52 3.35
N VAL A 174 -1.97 -10.22 3.93
CA VAL A 174 -3.10 -9.65 3.19
C VAL A 174 -2.75 -8.25 2.70
N SER A 175 -3.05 -7.95 1.44
CA SER A 175 -2.85 -6.64 0.83
C SER A 175 -4.18 -6.05 0.37
N ILE A 176 -4.53 -4.85 0.84
CA ILE A 176 -5.74 -4.11 0.45
C ILE A 176 -5.28 -2.85 -0.27
N LEU A 177 -5.59 -2.76 -1.57
CA LEU A 177 -4.99 -1.79 -2.48
C LEU A 177 -6.05 -0.96 -3.22
N ASN A 178 -5.71 0.29 -3.53
CA ASN A 178 -6.38 1.14 -4.53
C ASN A 178 -7.92 1.12 -4.46
N MET A 179 -8.52 1.53 -3.35
CA MET A 179 -9.98 1.49 -3.20
C MET A 179 -10.53 2.73 -2.50
N ASP A 180 -11.69 3.20 -2.93
CA ASP A 180 -12.44 4.22 -2.21
C ASP A 180 -13.51 3.56 -1.32
N LEU A 181 -13.21 3.47 -0.03
CA LEU A 181 -14.10 3.01 1.04
C LEU A 181 -14.73 4.17 1.82
N SER A 182 -14.62 5.41 1.31
CA SER A 182 -15.16 6.59 1.98
C SER A 182 -16.69 6.59 1.95
N GLY A 183 -17.28 7.00 3.07
CA GLY A 183 -18.73 7.07 3.18
C GLY A 183 -19.21 7.24 4.62
N THR A 184 -20.42 6.75 4.89
CA THR A 184 -21.05 6.88 6.21
C THR A 184 -20.87 5.66 7.10
N ALA A 185 -20.17 4.62 6.63
CA ALA A 185 -19.86 3.44 7.43
C ALA A 185 -19.10 3.80 8.70
N SER A 186 -19.56 3.25 9.83
CA SER A 186 -19.02 3.54 11.16
C SER A 186 -17.54 3.20 11.22
N ASN A 187 -17.12 2.08 10.64
CA ASN A 187 -15.75 1.61 10.67
C ASN A 187 -15.23 1.33 9.25
N GLY A 188 -14.01 1.75 8.95
CA GLY A 188 -13.34 1.47 7.69
C GLY A 188 -12.80 0.04 7.65
N LEU A 189 -11.49 -0.12 7.89
CA LEU A 189 -10.77 -1.39 7.81
C LEU A 189 -10.43 -1.90 9.21
N LYS A 190 -10.55 -3.21 9.44
CA LYS A 190 -10.04 -3.87 10.64
C LYS A 190 -9.12 -5.03 10.27
N ILE A 191 -7.92 -5.02 10.84
CA ILE A 191 -6.95 -6.12 10.78
C ILE A 191 -6.73 -6.60 12.22
N SER A 192 -7.35 -7.73 12.56
CA SER A 192 -7.26 -8.36 13.87
C SER A 192 -6.33 -9.55 13.79
N GLY A 193 -5.23 -9.56 14.54
CA GLY A 193 -4.19 -10.57 14.38
C GLY A 193 -3.49 -10.50 13.02
N GLY A 194 -2.77 -11.56 12.68
CA GLY A 194 -1.98 -11.63 11.46
C GLY A 194 -0.74 -10.72 11.51
N SER A 195 0.12 -10.88 10.51
CA SER A 195 1.34 -10.07 10.39
C SER A 195 1.73 -9.80 8.95
N GLY A 196 2.45 -8.72 8.69
CA GLY A 196 2.94 -8.43 7.35
C GLY A 196 1.85 -8.01 6.36
N ASN A 197 0.71 -7.50 6.84
CA ASN A 197 -0.35 -7.02 5.98
C ASN A 197 -0.03 -5.62 5.44
N LEU A 198 -0.53 -5.30 4.25
CA LEU A 198 -0.37 -4.02 3.58
C LEU A 198 -1.73 -3.38 3.33
N VAL A 199 -1.90 -2.12 3.71
CA VAL A 199 -2.97 -1.26 3.22
C VAL A 199 -2.33 -0.11 2.47
N SER A 200 -2.61 0.01 1.17
CA SER A 200 -2.00 1.04 0.33
C SER A 200 -2.99 1.71 -0.60
N SER A 201 -2.94 3.04 -0.69
CA SER A 201 -3.74 3.81 -1.64
C SER A 201 -5.25 3.63 -1.44
N VAL A 202 -5.69 3.58 -0.18
CA VAL A 202 -7.10 3.38 0.19
C VAL A 202 -7.65 4.64 0.84
N ASP A 203 -8.85 5.07 0.42
CA ASP A 203 -9.59 6.13 1.13
C ASP A 203 -10.62 5.49 2.07
N VAL A 204 -10.48 5.71 3.37
CA VAL A 204 -11.42 5.28 4.41
C VAL A 204 -12.03 6.49 5.12
N SER A 205 -12.17 7.63 4.45
CA SER A 205 -12.73 8.84 5.05
C SER A 205 -14.19 8.69 5.48
N TYR A 206 -14.57 9.36 6.57
CA TYR A 206 -15.95 9.42 7.01
C TYR A 206 -16.63 10.69 6.51
N THR A 207 -17.74 10.55 5.80
CA THR A 207 -18.45 11.67 5.17
C THR A 207 -19.58 12.25 6.04
N GLY A 208 -19.71 11.80 7.29
CA GLY A 208 -20.70 12.34 8.21
C GLY A 208 -20.28 13.68 8.82
N VAL A 209 -21.14 14.26 9.66
CA VAL A 209 -20.96 15.64 10.13
C VAL A 209 -19.98 15.76 11.31
N THR A 210 -19.86 14.69 12.11
CA THR A 210 -19.02 14.64 13.31
C THR A 210 -18.06 13.46 13.23
N PRO A 211 -16.79 13.60 13.64
CA PRO A 211 -15.84 12.51 13.56
C PRO A 211 -16.34 11.23 14.24
N ALA A 212 -16.35 10.11 13.51
CA ALA A 212 -16.93 8.86 14.00
C ALA A 212 -16.20 7.61 13.50
N GLY A 213 -16.05 6.65 14.43
CA GLY A 213 -15.37 5.37 14.27
C GLY A 213 -13.97 5.46 13.65
N TYR A 214 -13.33 4.32 13.44
CA TYR A 214 -11.94 4.31 12.97
C TYR A 214 -11.84 4.25 11.45
N GLY A 215 -10.77 4.84 10.90
CA GLY A 215 -10.38 4.61 9.51
C GLY A 215 -9.79 3.22 9.34
N VAL A 216 -8.68 2.95 10.04
CA VAL A 216 -8.04 1.62 10.09
C VAL A 216 -7.83 1.20 11.54
N GLN A 217 -8.23 -0.01 11.92
CA GLN A 217 -7.89 -0.61 13.20
C GLN A 217 -6.90 -1.76 13.01
N LEU A 218 -5.78 -1.71 13.74
CA LEU A 218 -4.83 -2.80 13.93
C LEU A 218 -5.03 -3.35 15.35
N GLU A 219 -5.59 -4.55 15.48
CA GLU A 219 -5.88 -5.18 16.77
C GLU A 219 -5.01 -6.42 16.96
N SER A 220 -4.09 -6.39 17.92
CA SER A 220 -3.12 -7.47 18.17
C SER A 220 -2.40 -7.96 16.90
N SER A 221 -2.09 -7.05 15.98
CA SER A 221 -1.51 -7.35 14.67
C SER A 221 -0.14 -6.70 14.53
N THR A 222 0.78 -7.37 13.83
CA THR A 222 2.20 -6.99 13.87
C THR A 222 2.81 -6.81 12.49
N ASN A 223 3.85 -5.98 12.39
CA ASN A 223 4.63 -5.81 11.16
C ASN A 223 3.77 -5.43 9.93
N ASN A 224 2.64 -4.74 10.15
CA ASN A 224 1.79 -4.27 9.06
C ASN A 224 2.28 -2.91 8.53
N VAL A 225 1.97 -2.62 7.28
CA VAL A 225 2.27 -1.34 6.64
C VAL A 225 0.98 -0.65 6.23
N ILE A 226 0.75 0.55 6.74
CA ILE A 226 -0.35 1.43 6.35
C ILE A 226 0.27 2.63 5.65
N GLN A 227 0.06 2.74 4.34
CA GLN A 227 0.69 3.79 3.54
C GLN A 227 -0.22 4.39 2.48
N ASN A 228 -0.04 5.67 2.15
CA ASN A 228 -0.86 6.37 1.15
C ASN A 228 -2.37 6.22 1.42
N VAL A 229 -2.77 6.05 2.68
CA VAL A 229 -4.16 5.95 3.10
C VAL A 229 -4.68 7.34 3.42
N THR A 230 -5.89 7.64 2.96
CA THR A 230 -6.64 8.82 3.37
C THR A 230 -7.69 8.39 4.39
N ALA A 231 -7.66 8.95 5.59
CA ALA A 231 -8.68 8.72 6.60
C ALA A 231 -9.03 10.05 7.27
N THR A 232 -10.01 10.77 6.71
CA THR A 232 -10.44 12.06 7.25
C THR A 232 -11.71 11.95 8.07
N ASN A 233 -11.89 12.87 9.03
CA ASN A 233 -13.09 12.98 9.86
C ASN A 233 -13.45 11.69 10.63
N ARG A 234 -12.44 10.98 11.10
CA ARG A 234 -12.50 9.74 11.89
C ARG A 234 -12.14 9.98 13.36
N ASN A 235 -12.41 8.98 14.19
CA ASN A 235 -12.11 8.94 15.61
C ASN A 235 -11.69 7.52 16.04
N PRO A 236 -10.43 7.10 15.83
CA PRO A 236 -9.30 7.81 15.20
C PRO A 236 -9.11 7.53 13.70
N GLY A 237 -8.19 8.23 13.02
CA GLY A 237 -7.75 7.87 11.67
C GLY A 237 -7.20 6.43 11.61
N VAL A 238 -6.20 6.14 12.46
CA VAL A 238 -5.67 4.79 12.70
C VAL A 238 -5.68 4.46 14.19
N TRP A 239 -6.14 3.26 14.53
CA TRP A 239 -6.23 2.76 15.89
C TRP A 239 -5.41 1.49 16.09
N LEU A 240 -4.39 1.55 16.95
CA LEU A 240 -3.62 0.40 17.38
C LEU A 240 -4.13 -0.04 18.76
N THR A 241 -4.62 -1.26 18.81
CA THR A 241 -5.09 -1.93 20.03
C THR A 241 -4.45 -3.31 20.12
N GLY A 242 -4.58 -3.96 21.27
CA GLY A 242 -3.92 -5.21 21.61
C GLY A 242 -2.40 -5.08 21.64
N THR A 243 -1.72 -6.21 21.46
CA THR A 243 -0.25 -6.27 21.36
C THR A 243 0.21 -5.97 19.92
N SER A 244 -0.13 -4.78 19.40
CA SER A 244 0.17 -4.39 18.02
C SER A 244 1.52 -3.70 17.90
N GLY A 245 2.56 -4.44 17.50
CA GLY A 245 3.95 -3.96 17.41
C GLY A 245 4.57 -4.10 16.01
N GLY A 246 5.66 -3.38 15.75
CA GLY A 246 6.38 -3.43 14.48
C GLY A 246 5.63 -2.79 13.30
N ASN A 247 4.50 -2.13 13.54
CA ASN A 247 3.68 -1.59 12.45
C ASN A 247 4.27 -0.27 11.93
N THR A 248 4.27 -0.09 10.62
CA THR A 248 4.70 1.15 9.96
C THR A 248 3.49 1.89 9.41
N ILE A 249 3.30 3.13 9.85
CA ILE A 249 2.25 4.04 9.41
C ILE A 249 2.95 5.22 8.73
N GLN A 250 2.91 5.28 7.41
CA GLN A 250 3.71 6.25 6.66
C GLN A 250 3.01 6.91 5.47
N ASN A 251 3.34 8.16 5.17
CA ASN A 251 2.83 8.87 3.98
C ASN A 251 1.30 8.87 3.87
N ASN A 252 0.59 8.95 5.00
CA ASN A 252 -0.87 8.94 5.04
C ASN A 252 -1.43 10.35 5.26
N ASN A 253 -2.69 10.57 4.85
CA ASN A 253 -3.45 11.77 5.15
C ASN A 253 -4.53 11.48 6.19
N PHE A 254 -4.29 11.93 7.42
CA PHE A 254 -5.18 11.78 8.58
C PHE A 254 -5.70 13.13 9.07
N SER A 255 -6.00 14.03 8.14
CA SER A 255 -6.51 15.37 8.43
C SER A 255 -7.93 15.37 9.04
N GLY A 256 -8.17 16.34 9.93
CA GLY A 256 -9.50 16.63 10.49
C GLY A 256 -10.06 15.55 11.41
N ASN A 257 -9.23 14.61 11.87
CA ASN A 257 -9.64 13.55 12.77
C ASN A 257 -9.73 14.02 14.22
N ASN A 258 -10.45 13.28 15.07
CA ASN A 258 -10.36 13.53 16.50
C ASN A 258 -8.95 13.22 17.03
N PHE A 259 -8.48 12.01 16.74
CA PHE A 259 -7.09 11.60 16.86
C PHE A 259 -6.63 11.09 15.50
N ALA A 260 -5.42 11.45 15.07
CA ALA A 260 -4.89 10.91 13.81
C ALA A 260 -4.42 9.47 14.00
N ILE A 261 -3.46 9.27 14.90
CA ILE A 261 -2.91 7.96 15.28
C ILE A 261 -3.12 7.76 16.78
N HIS A 262 -3.85 6.71 17.14
CA HIS A 262 -4.09 6.35 18.53
C HIS A 262 -3.54 4.95 18.79
N ALA A 263 -2.53 4.83 19.65
CA ALA A 263 -1.98 3.57 20.11
C ALA A 263 -2.14 3.44 21.62
N SER A 264 -3.07 2.58 22.08
CA SER A 264 -3.45 2.48 23.49
C SER A 264 -2.97 1.21 24.20
N GLN A 265 -2.26 0.31 23.52
CA GLN A 265 -1.88 -1.02 24.06
C GLN A 265 -0.50 -1.50 23.55
N LEU A 266 0.22 -2.23 24.41
CA LEU A 266 1.67 -2.45 24.44
C LEU A 266 2.25 -3.38 23.34
N GLY A 267 2.18 -2.97 22.08
CA GLY A 267 3.13 -3.46 21.08
C GLY A 267 4.37 -2.56 21.00
N GLN A 268 5.52 -3.15 20.71
CA GLN A 268 6.79 -2.45 20.60
C GLN A 268 7.16 -2.20 19.13
N GLY A 269 7.90 -1.14 18.85
CA GLY A 269 8.61 -0.93 17.59
C GLY A 269 7.74 -0.40 16.47
N ASN A 270 6.67 0.34 16.78
CA ASN A 270 5.86 0.96 15.73
C ASN A 270 6.60 2.20 15.15
N SER A 271 6.28 2.57 13.92
CA SER A 271 6.92 3.69 13.19
C SER A 271 5.87 4.58 12.55
N TYR A 272 5.87 5.87 12.88
CA TYR A 272 4.93 6.89 12.37
C TYR A 272 5.70 7.95 11.59
N LEU A 273 5.72 7.82 10.26
CA LEU A 273 6.67 8.51 9.40
C LEU A 273 5.98 9.35 8.31
N ASN A 274 6.29 10.64 8.21
CA ASN A 274 5.84 11.50 7.10
C ASN A 274 4.31 11.48 6.89
N ASN A 275 3.51 11.44 7.95
CA ASN A 275 2.05 11.51 7.84
C ASN A 275 1.56 12.96 7.94
N ASP A 276 0.52 13.29 7.17
CA ASP A 276 -0.20 14.56 7.28
C ASP A 276 -1.28 14.43 8.36
N LEU A 277 -1.07 15.06 9.51
CA LEU A 277 -1.97 14.99 10.67
C LEU A 277 -2.66 16.34 11.01
N PRO A 278 -3.06 17.19 10.03
CA PRO A 278 -3.50 18.53 10.37
C PRO A 278 -4.92 18.57 10.94
N ASN A 279 -5.23 19.64 11.66
CA ASN A 279 -6.57 19.93 12.20
C ASN A 279 -7.14 18.86 13.14
N THR A 280 -6.31 18.09 13.85
CA THR A 280 -6.83 17.14 14.84
C THR A 280 -7.38 17.84 16.07
N THR A 281 -8.54 17.41 16.56
CA THR A 281 -9.24 18.10 17.67
C THR A 281 -8.77 17.70 19.07
N THR A 282 -8.04 16.59 19.21
CA THR A 282 -7.43 16.17 20.48
C THR A 282 -5.92 16.04 20.34
N TRP A 283 -5.39 14.85 20.11
CA TRP A 283 -3.97 14.58 19.87
C TRP A 283 -3.77 14.07 18.46
N ALA A 284 -2.79 14.60 17.74
CA ALA A 284 -2.40 14.04 16.45
C ALA A 284 -1.85 12.62 16.63
N ILE A 285 -0.94 12.44 17.59
CA ILE A 285 -0.37 11.15 17.96
C ILE A 285 -0.52 10.93 19.47
N ILE A 286 -1.05 9.77 19.85
CA ILE A 286 -1.05 9.30 21.24
C ILE A 286 -0.50 7.88 21.31
N VAL A 287 0.50 7.66 22.17
CA VAL A 287 1.18 6.37 22.34
C VAL A 287 1.25 6.00 23.81
N TRP A 288 0.97 4.73 24.10
CA TRP A 288 1.11 4.14 25.43
C TRP A 288 2.07 2.93 25.40
N GLY A 289 3.21 3.08 26.08
CA GLY A 289 4.19 2.02 26.37
C GLY A 289 4.81 1.29 25.17
N ASP A 290 5.12 2.04 24.10
CA ASP A 290 6.02 1.59 23.04
C ASP A 290 7.41 2.23 23.23
N ASP A 291 8.30 1.48 23.87
CA ASP A 291 9.68 1.85 24.24
C ASP A 291 10.66 1.77 23.06
N SER A 292 10.15 1.54 21.86
CA SER A 292 10.93 1.52 20.62
C SER A 292 10.22 2.21 19.47
N ILE A 293 9.28 3.11 19.79
CA ILE A 293 8.54 3.91 18.81
C ILE A 293 9.49 4.80 18.01
N GLN A 294 9.23 4.91 16.70
CA GLN A 294 9.83 5.91 15.84
C GLN A 294 8.76 6.91 15.39
N ILE A 295 9.02 8.20 15.56
CA ILE A 295 8.17 9.29 15.08
C ILE A 295 9.06 10.27 14.34
N SER A 296 8.80 10.50 13.05
CA SER A 296 9.62 11.42 12.25
C SER A 296 8.86 12.01 11.05
N GLY A 297 9.03 13.30 10.82
CA GLY A 297 8.62 13.99 9.59
C GLY A 297 7.12 14.21 9.45
N ASN A 298 6.33 14.05 10.52
CA ASN A 298 4.88 14.22 10.44
C ASN A 298 4.49 15.71 10.42
N ASP A 299 3.41 16.06 9.72
CA ASP A 299 2.84 17.41 9.71
C ASP A 299 1.75 17.56 10.78
N TYR A 300 1.97 18.49 11.71
CA TYR A 300 1.07 18.80 12.82
C TYR A 300 0.32 20.13 12.63
N THR A 301 0.25 20.65 11.40
CA THR A 301 -0.39 21.93 11.08
C THR A 301 -1.81 22.01 11.67
N LEU A 302 -2.04 23.00 12.53
CA LEU A 302 -3.33 23.20 13.23
C LEU A 302 -3.83 22.01 14.08
N ALA A 303 -2.96 21.05 14.44
CA ALA A 303 -3.29 20.01 15.42
C ALA A 303 -3.38 20.62 16.83
N VAL A 304 -4.49 20.38 17.54
CA VAL A 304 -4.70 20.94 18.89
C VAL A 304 -3.58 20.54 19.84
N ASN A 305 -3.29 19.24 19.97
CA ASN A 305 -2.07 18.75 20.60
C ASN A 305 -1.31 17.85 19.62
N ALA A 306 0.01 17.88 19.64
CA ALA A 306 0.82 17.15 18.66
C ALA A 306 1.08 15.70 19.09
N ILE A 307 1.95 15.49 20.09
CA ILE A 307 2.42 14.15 20.47
C ILE A 307 2.25 13.91 21.97
N PHE A 308 1.59 12.82 22.33
CA PHE A 308 1.54 12.32 23.69
C PHE A 308 2.26 10.97 23.79
N LEU A 309 3.15 10.85 24.77
CA LEU A 309 3.86 9.62 25.12
C LEU A 309 3.63 9.27 26.60
N GLY A 310 2.85 8.20 26.84
CA GLY A 310 2.50 7.73 28.18
C GLY A 310 3.16 6.40 28.53
N GLY A 311 3.95 6.35 29.60
CA GLY A 311 4.66 5.14 30.02
C GLY A 311 5.64 4.63 28.97
N VAL A 312 6.19 5.54 28.15
CA VAL A 312 7.16 5.23 27.09
C VAL A 312 8.56 5.54 27.63
N ASP A 313 9.46 4.57 27.53
CA ASP A 313 10.78 4.66 28.13
C ASP A 313 11.92 4.52 27.10
N GLY A 314 12.98 5.30 27.27
CA GLY A 314 14.23 5.14 26.52
C GLY A 314 14.19 5.56 25.04
N VAL A 315 13.14 6.25 24.58
CA VAL A 315 13.00 6.62 23.17
C VAL A 315 13.65 7.97 22.86
N THR A 316 13.94 8.19 21.58
CA THR A 316 14.42 9.49 21.09
C THR A 316 13.38 10.11 20.15
N ILE A 317 12.97 11.34 20.44
CA ILE A 317 12.21 12.19 19.51
C ILE A 317 13.16 13.27 19.03
N ASP A 318 13.43 13.28 17.72
CA ASP A 318 14.44 14.14 17.11
C ASP A 318 13.85 14.89 15.90
N GLY A 319 13.92 16.23 15.93
CA GLY A 319 13.68 17.04 14.74
C GLY A 319 12.22 17.30 14.37
N GLU A 320 11.24 16.91 15.19
CA GLU A 320 9.84 17.15 14.86
C GLU A 320 9.50 18.66 14.87
N ASN A 321 8.83 19.10 13.80
CA ASN A 321 8.26 20.44 13.73
C ASN A 321 6.86 20.46 14.32
N LEU A 322 6.81 20.84 15.58
CA LEU A 322 5.61 21.03 16.34
C LEU A 322 5.28 22.54 16.35
N ALA A 323 5.30 23.29 15.25
CA ALA A 323 4.81 24.68 15.29
C ALA A 323 3.27 24.71 15.33
N TRP A 324 2.66 25.53 16.19
CA TRP A 324 1.25 25.90 16.02
C TRP A 324 1.14 27.03 14.99
N THR A 325 0.37 26.77 13.93
CA THR A 325 0.22 27.68 12.78
C THR A 325 -1.04 28.54 12.84
N GLY A 326 -1.85 28.41 13.91
CA GLY A 326 -3.00 29.27 14.17
C GLY A 326 -2.63 30.51 14.99
N SER A 327 -3.62 31.14 15.62
CA SER A 327 -3.40 32.29 16.50
C SER A 327 -2.47 31.93 17.66
N ALA A 328 -1.50 32.80 17.97
CA ALA A 328 -0.51 32.56 19.02
C ALA A 328 -1.15 32.30 20.39
N GLY A 329 -0.69 31.26 21.07
CA GLY A 329 -1.20 30.83 22.38
C GLY A 329 -2.53 30.08 22.34
N ALA A 330 -3.12 29.86 21.16
CA ALA A 330 -4.33 29.07 20.98
C ALA A 330 -4.06 27.57 20.72
N GLY A 331 -2.82 27.21 20.33
CA GLY A 331 -2.42 25.81 20.23
C GLY A 331 -2.38 25.15 21.60
N GLY A 332 -2.63 23.84 21.68
CA GLY A 332 -2.53 23.07 22.91
C GLY A 332 -1.08 22.73 23.26
N ILE A 333 -0.81 21.46 23.49
CA ILE A 333 0.50 20.93 23.91
C ILE A 333 1.26 20.42 22.70
N GLY A 334 2.55 20.74 22.61
CA GLY A 334 3.42 20.18 21.57
C GLY A 334 3.76 18.74 21.83
N LEU A 335 4.54 18.49 22.87
CA LEU A 335 4.90 17.16 23.32
C LEU A 335 4.50 16.98 24.79
N GLU A 336 3.88 15.86 25.13
CA GLU A 336 3.68 15.44 26.51
C GLU A 336 4.38 14.11 26.83
N LEU A 337 5.11 14.11 27.94
CA LEU A 337 5.68 12.93 28.57
C LEU A 337 4.94 12.64 29.89
N GLN A 338 4.13 11.58 29.93
CA GLN A 338 3.41 11.16 31.14
C GLN A 338 3.91 9.81 31.67
N ASN A 339 4.48 9.80 32.88
CA ASN A 339 5.09 8.60 33.48
C ASN A 339 6.13 7.92 32.57
N SER A 340 6.83 8.72 31.76
CA SER A 340 7.74 8.29 30.71
C SER A 340 9.18 8.64 31.11
N ASN A 341 10.11 7.71 30.96
CA ASN A 341 11.43 7.78 31.59
C ASN A 341 12.60 7.58 30.62
N GLY A 342 13.73 8.23 30.90
CA GLY A 342 14.96 7.98 30.14
C GLY A 342 14.88 8.39 28.66
N ASN A 343 13.89 9.19 28.27
CA ASN A 343 13.71 9.62 26.88
C ASN A 343 14.64 10.78 26.54
N THR A 344 15.02 10.88 25.27
CA THR A 344 15.77 12.02 24.73
C THR A 344 14.89 12.80 23.76
N ILE A 345 14.66 14.07 24.06
CA ILE A 345 13.87 14.98 23.24
C ILE A 345 14.79 16.07 22.72
N GLN A 346 15.02 16.10 21.42
CA GLN A 346 16.01 16.98 20.82
C GLN A 346 15.62 17.56 19.48
N ASN A 347 16.22 18.72 19.18
CA ASN A 347 16.05 19.44 17.90
C ASN A 347 14.57 19.69 17.53
N LEU A 348 13.67 19.69 18.51
CA LEU A 348 12.27 20.03 18.27
C LEU A 348 12.13 21.51 17.95
N ILE A 349 11.14 21.81 17.11
CA ILE A 349 10.63 23.17 16.93
C ILE A 349 9.23 23.19 17.55
N SER A 350 9.01 23.99 18.58
CA SER A 350 7.70 24.29 19.14
C SER A 350 7.53 25.79 19.25
N THR A 351 6.46 26.32 18.68
CA THR A 351 6.14 27.75 18.77
C THR A 351 4.65 27.98 18.78
N ASN A 352 4.23 29.10 19.41
CA ASN A 352 2.85 29.59 19.46
C ASN A 352 1.85 28.66 20.17
N ARG A 353 2.32 27.72 20.99
CA ARG A 353 1.53 26.76 21.76
C ARG A 353 1.20 27.26 23.16
N SER A 354 0.21 26.63 23.80
CA SER A 354 -0.06 26.80 25.23
C SER A 354 1.05 26.16 26.06
N MET A 355 1.56 25.00 25.63
CA MET A 355 2.73 24.35 26.22
C MET A 355 3.60 23.77 25.11
N GLY A 356 4.90 24.05 25.12
CA GLY A 356 5.84 23.42 24.20
C GLY A 356 6.06 21.96 24.56
N VAL A 357 6.71 21.72 25.69
CA VAL A 357 6.94 20.38 26.25
C VAL A 357 6.34 20.30 27.66
N ARG A 358 5.43 19.36 27.88
CA ARG A 358 4.81 19.09 29.18
C ARG A 358 5.35 17.78 29.75
N ILE A 359 5.77 17.80 31.01
CA ILE A 359 6.29 16.61 31.70
C ILE A 359 5.43 16.37 32.93
N THR A 360 4.72 15.25 32.99
CA THR A 360 3.74 14.96 34.05
C THR A 360 3.94 13.60 34.70
N GLY A 361 3.38 13.45 35.91
CA GLY A 361 3.47 12.20 36.66
C GLY A 361 4.90 11.87 37.06
N THR A 362 5.24 10.58 37.20
CA THR A 362 6.56 10.15 37.68
C THR A 362 7.64 10.15 36.60
N SER A 363 7.45 10.88 35.48
CA SER A 363 8.42 10.97 34.37
C SER A 363 9.80 11.42 34.87
N SER A 364 10.80 10.56 34.72
CA SER A 364 12.13 10.73 35.31
C SER A 364 13.26 10.49 34.32
N SER A 365 14.45 11.04 34.61
CA SER A 365 15.66 10.80 33.81
C SER A 365 15.56 11.16 32.32
N ASN A 366 14.62 12.01 31.91
CA ASN A 366 14.49 12.45 30.51
C ASN A 366 15.50 13.56 30.22
N THR A 367 16.05 13.58 29.01
CA THR A 367 16.94 14.65 28.52
C THR A 367 16.22 15.47 27.48
N ILE A 368 15.97 16.74 27.77
CA ILE A 368 15.36 17.71 26.85
C ILE A 368 16.44 18.69 26.41
N GLN A 369 16.91 18.58 25.17
CA GLN A 369 18.09 19.32 24.71
C GLN A 369 18.00 19.92 23.32
N ASN A 370 18.66 21.05 23.08
CA ASN A 370 18.79 21.67 21.75
C ASN A 370 17.45 21.93 21.04
N ASN A 371 16.37 22.15 21.77
CA ASN A 371 15.06 22.45 21.20
C ASN A 371 14.87 23.96 21.04
N ASP A 372 14.15 24.38 20.01
CA ASP A 372 13.59 25.73 19.86
C ASP A 372 12.14 25.71 20.35
N ILE A 373 11.89 26.27 21.54
CA ILE A 373 10.58 26.28 22.22
C ILE A 373 10.15 27.74 22.43
N SER A 374 10.22 28.53 21.36
CA SER A 374 10.01 29.97 21.38
C SER A 374 8.55 30.38 21.22
N ASN A 375 8.13 31.48 21.84
CA ASN A 375 6.76 32.02 21.77
C ASN A 375 5.64 31.08 22.27
N ASP A 376 5.99 29.99 22.95
CA ASP A 376 5.02 29.18 23.69
C ASP A 376 4.65 29.88 25.01
N VAL A 377 3.38 29.80 25.44
CA VAL A 377 2.91 30.41 26.70
C VAL A 377 3.68 29.81 27.88
N TRP A 378 3.88 28.50 27.85
CA TRP A 378 4.79 27.78 28.72
C TRP A 378 5.75 26.96 27.86
N GLY A 379 7.05 27.27 27.90
CA GLY A 379 8.06 26.54 27.13
C GLY A 379 8.18 25.07 27.56
N ILE A 380 8.97 24.80 28.60
CA ILE A 380 8.98 23.50 29.30
C ILE A 380 8.16 23.62 30.59
N HIS A 381 7.11 22.82 30.70
CA HIS A 381 6.18 22.84 31.82
C HIS A 381 6.17 21.50 32.58
N PRO A 382 7.01 21.36 33.62
CA PRO A 382 6.95 20.22 34.52
C PRO A 382 5.79 20.33 35.52
N VAL A 383 4.96 19.30 35.62
CA VAL A 383 3.83 19.19 36.56
C VAL A 383 3.99 17.93 37.40
N PHE A 384 4.54 18.10 38.60
CA PHE A 384 4.95 17.01 39.50
C PHE A 384 5.91 15.98 38.87
N PRO A 385 6.96 16.38 38.14
CA PRO A 385 7.83 15.43 37.45
C PRO A 385 8.59 14.54 38.44
N GLY A 386 9.02 13.37 37.96
CA GLY A 386 10.03 12.56 38.64
C GLY A 386 11.41 13.26 38.69
N SER A 387 12.37 12.59 39.32
CA SER A 387 13.74 13.10 39.47
C SER A 387 14.60 12.89 38.22
N GLY A 388 15.76 13.57 38.16
CA GLY A 388 16.79 13.28 37.16
C GLY A 388 16.53 13.82 35.75
N ASN A 389 15.45 14.58 35.51
CA ASN A 389 15.24 15.23 34.22
C ASN A 389 16.29 16.32 33.97
N ILE A 390 16.85 16.33 32.76
CA ILE A 390 17.94 17.21 32.32
C ILE A 390 17.42 18.15 31.24
N TYR A 391 17.70 19.44 31.37
CA TYR A 391 17.33 20.48 30.41
C TYR A 391 18.58 21.23 29.97
N VAL A 392 19.00 21.09 28.71
CA VAL A 392 20.30 21.62 28.24
C VAL A 392 20.15 22.32 26.89
N CYS A 393 20.68 23.53 26.75
CA CYS A 393 20.78 24.24 25.46
C CYS A 393 19.44 24.42 24.71
N ASN A 394 18.31 24.50 25.42
CA ASN A 394 17.02 24.85 24.81
C ASN A 394 16.91 26.38 24.64
N THR A 395 16.24 26.81 23.57
CA THR A 395 15.86 28.21 23.31
C THR A 395 14.40 28.41 23.71
N PHE A 396 14.09 29.53 24.37
CA PHE A 396 12.76 29.87 24.89
C PHE A 396 12.36 31.29 24.49
#